data_AF-A0A7W1S556-F1
#
_entry.id   AF-A0A7W1S556-F1
#
_cell.length_a   1.000
_cell.length_b   1.000
_cell.length_c   1.000
_cell.angle_alpha   90.00
_cell.angle_beta   90.00
_cell.angle_gamma   90.00
#
_symmetry.space_group_name_H-M   'P 1'
#
loop_
_entity.id
_entity.type
_entity.pdbx_description
1 polymer ?
#
loop_
_entity_poly.entity_id
_entity_poly.type
_entity_poly.pdbx_seq_one_letter_code
_entity_poly.pdbx_strand_id
1 'polypeptide(L)' 'MLKKVLASLFFAALLLMGVAVQAGGDGQTATVTANYLNVRQGPSTSTVVLVVIRAGQTYPVLGQSGT' A
#
# COMPACT_ATOMS: atom_id res chain seq x y z
N MET A 1 34.40 15.69 -26.67
CA MET A 1 34.29 14.44 -25.87
C MET A 1 34.08 14.71 -24.39
N LEU A 2 34.69 15.77 -23.82
CA LEU A 2 34.56 16.17 -22.42
C LEU A 2 33.11 16.44 -21.94
N LYS A 3 32.27 17.08 -22.77
CA LYS A 3 30.85 17.37 -22.44
C LYS A 3 29.99 16.11 -22.25
N LYS A 4 30.30 15.02 -22.98
CA LYS A 4 29.62 13.73 -22.87
C LYS A 4 30.08 12.94 -21.64
N VAL A 5 31.36 13.04 -21.30
CA VAL A 5 31.95 12.43 -20.10
C VAL A 5 31.40 13.09 -18.83
N LEU A 6 31.25 14.42 -18.82
CA LEU A 6 30.68 15.15 -17.69
C LEU A 6 29.20 14.79 -17.45
N ALA A 7 28.41 14.64 -18.52
CA ALA A 7 27.03 14.17 -18.43
C ALA A 7 26.93 12.73 -17.91
N SER A 8 27.85 11.85 -18.31
CA SER A 8 27.89 10.46 -17.85
C SER A 8 28.36 10.32 -16.40
N LEU A 9 29.28 11.17 -15.93
CA LEU A 9 29.64 11.21 -14.51
C LEU A 9 28.49 11.72 -13.63
N PHE A 10 27.72 12.68 -14.12
CA PHE A 10 26.55 13.18 -13.41
C PHE A 10 25.46 12.12 -13.28
N PHE A 11 25.21 11.35 -14.36
CA PHE A 11 24.26 10.24 -14.33
C PHE A 11 24.73 9.08 -13.44
N ALA A 12 26.03 8.77 -13.44
CA ALA A 12 26.61 7.77 -12.54
C ALA A 12 26.53 8.21 -11.06
N ALA A 13 26.77 9.49 -10.77
CA ALA A 13 26.61 10.04 -9.41
C ALA A 13 25.15 9.97 -8.93
N LEU A 14 24.17 10.19 -9.81
CA LEU A 14 22.75 10.05 -9.50
C LEU A 14 22.35 8.59 -9.23
N LEU A 15 23.04 7.62 -9.83
CA LEU A 15 22.84 6.19 -9.58
C LEU A 15 23.43 5.72 -8.24
N LEU A 16 24.51 6.38 -7.79
CA LEU A 16 25.15 6.15 -6.48
C LEU A 16 24.37 6.79 -5.32
N MET A 17 23.66 7.89 -5.57
CA MET A 17 22.75 8.51 -4.60
C MET A 17 21.38 7.83 -4.68
N GLY A 18 21.27 6.63 -4.11
CA GLY A 18 20.07 5.80 -4.11
C GLY A 18 18.76 6.59 -4.02
N VAL A 19 18.03 6.65 -5.14
CA VAL A 19 16.70 7.25 -5.18
C VAL A 19 15.76 6.34 -4.39
N ALA A 20 15.44 6.75 -3.16
CA ALA A 20 14.35 6.12 -2.41
C ALA A 20 13.04 6.48 -3.12
N VAL A 21 12.55 5.58 -3.97
CA VAL A 21 11.19 5.67 -4.52
C VAL A 21 10.24 5.46 -3.34
N GLN A 22 9.76 6.56 -2.77
CA GLN A 22 8.67 6.53 -1.81
C GLN A 22 7.40 6.18 -2.59
N ALA A 23 6.92 4.94 -2.44
CA ALA A 23 5.60 4.55 -2.89
C ALA A 23 4.57 5.23 -1.96
N GLY A 24 4.22 6.48 -2.28
CA GLY A 24 3.26 7.28 -1.55
C GLY A 24 1.84 6.78 -1.78
N GLY A 25 1.42 5.82 -0.98
CA GLY A 25 0.01 5.69 -0.62
C GLY A 25 -0.11 6.08 0.83
N ASP A 26 -0.87 7.13 1.14
CA ASP A 26 -1.34 7.42 2.49
C ASP A 26 -2.25 6.29 2.94
N GLY A 27 -1.64 5.16 3.32
CA GLY A 27 -2.32 3.93 3.66
C GLY A 27 -3.05 4.13 4.97
N GLN A 28 -4.33 4.48 4.89
CA GLN A 28 -5.17 4.57 6.08
C GLN A 28 -5.27 3.19 6.71
N THR A 29 -5.06 3.10 8.02
CA THR A 29 -5.27 1.87 8.79
C THR A 29 -6.62 1.92 9.49
N ALA A 30 -7.34 0.81 9.51
CA ALA A 30 -8.57 0.64 10.29
C ALA A 30 -8.36 -0.38 11.40
N THR A 31 -8.94 -0.11 12.57
CA THR A 31 -9.00 -1.06 13.70
C THR A 31 -10.38 -1.71 13.73
N VAL A 32 -10.42 -3.03 13.85
CA VAL A 32 -11.67 -3.79 13.98
C VAL A 32 -12.27 -3.50 15.35
N THR A 33 -13.52 -3.02 15.38
CA THR A 33 -14.26 -2.73 16.61
C THR A 33 -15.23 -3.85 17.01
N ALA A 34 -15.60 -4.73 16.07
CA ALA A 34 -16.51 -5.84 16.32
C ALA A 34 -15.78 -7.05 16.93
N ASN A 35 -16.45 -7.76 17.86
CA ASN A 35 -15.91 -8.99 18.47
C ASN A 35 -15.60 -10.07 17.42
N TYR A 36 -16.47 -10.19 16.41
CA TYR A 36 -16.34 -11.12 15.28
C TYR A 36 -16.81 -10.40 14.01
N LEU A 37 -15.92 -10.22 13.03
CA LEU A 37 -16.22 -9.56 11.75
C LEU A 37 -15.90 -10.51 10.59
N ASN A 38 -16.88 -10.74 9.73
CA ASN A 38 -16.75 -11.59 8.55
C ASN A 38 -16.10 -10.81 7.40
N VAL A 39 -14.94 -11.26 6.93
CA VAL A 39 -14.30 -10.79 5.68
C VAL A 39 -14.87 -11.60 4.53
N ARG A 40 -15.40 -10.92 3.51
CA ARG A 40 -16.08 -11.54 2.37
C ARG A 40 -15.32 -11.30 1.08
N GLN A 41 -15.59 -12.15 0.08
CA GLN A 41 -14.93 -12.07 -1.24
C GLN A 41 -15.31 -10.80 -2.02
N GLY A 42 -16.46 -10.18 -1.75
CA GLY A 42 -16.88 -8.94 -2.41
C GLY A 42 -17.73 -8.05 -1.50
N PRO A 43 -18.08 -6.83 -1.96
CA PRO A 43 -18.80 -5.81 -1.18
C PRO A 43 -20.32 -6.11 -1.09
N SER A 44 -20.69 -7.32 -0.68
CA SER A 44 -22.08 -7.74 -0.47
C SER A 44 -22.17 -8.87 0.57
N THR A 45 -23.25 -8.86 1.34
CA THR A 45 -23.54 -9.87 2.38
C THR A 45 -23.87 -11.26 1.82
N SER A 46 -24.19 -11.35 0.53
CA SER A 46 -24.47 -12.62 -0.16
C SER A 46 -23.22 -13.34 -0.64
N THR A 47 -22.05 -12.70 -0.60
CA THR A 47 -20.78 -13.31 -1.03
C THR A 47 -20.20 -14.21 0.06
N VAL A 48 -19.38 -15.19 -0.34
CA VAL A 48 -18.76 -16.17 0.57
C VAL A 48 -17.89 -15.49 1.64
N VAL A 49 -17.93 -16.03 2.86
CA VAL A 49 -17.03 -15.63 3.95
C VAL A 49 -15.69 -16.32 3.76
N LEU A 50 -14.62 -15.53 3.73
CA LEU A 50 -13.24 -16.02 3.59
C LEU A 50 -12.62 -16.29 4.97
N VAL A 51 -12.81 -15.36 5.92
CA VAL A 51 -12.24 -15.46 7.27
C VAL A 51 -13.05 -14.61 8.26
N VAL A 52 -12.93 -14.92 9.55
CA VAL A 52 -13.45 -14.11 10.65
C VAL A 52 -12.30 -13.44 11.38
N ILE A 53 -12.34 -12.12 11.48
CA ILE A 53 -11.39 -11.29 12.22
C ILE A 53 -12.01 -10.77 13.53
N ARG A 54 -11.18 -10.32 14.46
CA ARG A 54 -11.52 -9.99 15.85
C ARG A 54 -11.22 -8.54 16.19
N ALA A 55 -11.87 -8.06 17.25
CA ALA A 55 -11.65 -6.72 17.78
C ALA A 55 -10.17 -6.46 18.13
N GLY A 56 -9.72 -5.23 17.88
CA GLY A 56 -8.35 -4.78 18.15
C GLY A 56 -7.32 -5.13 17.07
N GLN A 57 -7.68 -5.95 16.08
CA GLN A 57 -6.82 -6.18 14.92
C GLN A 57 -6.82 -4.95 14.00
N THR A 58 -5.67 -4.65 13.38
CA THR A 58 -5.49 -3.50 12.48
C THR A 58 -5.13 -3.96 11.08
N TYR A 59 -5.76 -3.36 10.07
CA TYR A 59 -5.52 -3.66 8.66
C TYR A 59 -5.43 -2.39 7.82
N PRO A 60 -4.66 -2.40 6.72
CA PRO A 60 -4.68 -1.30 5.74
C PRO A 60 -6.03 -1.25 5.02
N VAL A 61 -6.55 -0.04 4.82
CA VAL A 61 -7.74 0.23 4.03
C VAL A 61 -7.32 0.44 2.59
N LEU A 62 -7.72 -0.49 1.72
CA LEU A 62 -7.40 -0.44 0.29
C LEU A 62 -8.45 0.33 -0.53
N GLY A 63 -9.63 0.55 0.04
CA GLY A 63 -10.75 1.24 -0.59
C GLY A 63 -12.02 1.10 0.25
N GLN A 64 -13.06 1.82 -0.14
CA GLN A 64 -14.38 1.75 0.50
C GLN A 64 -15.44 1.53 -0.58
N SER A 65 -16.46 0.73 -0.27
CA SER A 65 -17.56 0.42 -1.18
C SER A 65 -18.81 0.11 -0.35
N GLY A 66 -19.94 0.65 -0.79
CA GLY A 66 -21.19 0.68 -0.02
C GLY A 66 -21.61 2.13 0.23
N THR A 67 -22.90 2.42 0.06
CA THR A 67 -23.51 3.74 0.33
C THR A 67 -23.94 3.87 1.77
#